data_AF-A0A2G6R348-F1
#
_entry.id   AF-A0A2G6R348-F1
#
_cell.length_a   1.000
_cell.length_b   1.000
_cell.length_c   1.000
_cell.angle_alpha   90.00
_cell.angle_beta   90.00
_cell.angle_gamma   90.00
#
_symmetry.space_group_name_H-M   'P 1'
#
loop_
_entity.id
_entity.type
_entity.pdbx_description
1 polymer ?
#
loop_
_entity_poly.entity_id
_entity_poly.type
_entity_poly.pdbx_seq_one_letter_code
_entity_poly.pdbx_strand_id
1 'polypeptide(L)'
;MILLLLGATAFYTKIEHWRIVDALYFSVMTMATVGYGDFTPTTDISKVFTIIYTFLAIGSFVSFTAKCVQMMLENHQQKKKKPGNNHHPVINNQTDQP
;
A
#
# COMPACT_ATOMS: atom_id res chain seq x y z
N MET A 1 3.82 3.23 -4.23
CA MET A 1 3.49 4.18 -3.14
C MET A 1 4.73 4.95 -2.66
N ILE A 2 5.70 4.30 -2.01
CA ILE A 2 6.88 4.99 -1.42
C ILE A 2 7.69 5.78 -2.47
N LEU A 3 7.95 5.19 -3.65
CA LEU A 3 8.64 5.91 -4.74
C LEU A 3 7.90 7.16 -5.21
N LEU A 4 6.55 7.11 -5.30
CA LEU A 4 5.75 8.27 -5.70
C LEU A 4 5.84 9.38 -4.64
N LEU A 5 5.78 9.02 -3.35
CA LEU A 5 5.93 9.99 -2.25
C LEU A 5 7.32 10.63 -2.24
N LEU A 6 8.39 9.84 -2.32
CA LEU A 6 9.76 10.37 -2.31
C LEU A 6 10.04 11.22 -3.54
N GLY A 7 9.59 10.78 -4.72
CA GLY A 7 9.73 11.52 -5.97
C GLY A 7 9.00 12.87 -5.93
N ALA A 8 7.76 12.87 -5.48
CA ALA A 8 6.98 14.10 -5.33
C ALA A 8 7.59 15.04 -4.28
N THR A 9 7.99 14.53 -3.12
CA THR A 9 8.63 15.32 -2.06
C THR A 9 9.92 15.98 -2.56
N ALA A 10 10.78 15.23 -3.26
CA ALA A 10 12.02 15.76 -3.83
C ALA A 10 11.74 16.82 -4.90
N PHE A 11 10.70 16.62 -5.73
CA PHE A 11 10.28 17.58 -6.74
C PHE A 11 9.78 18.90 -6.12
N TYR A 12 8.85 18.83 -5.15
CA TYR A 12 8.33 20.03 -4.49
C TYR A 12 9.39 20.77 -3.67
N THR A 13 10.30 20.05 -3.01
CA THR A 13 11.44 20.67 -2.30
C THR A 13 12.34 21.45 -3.26
N LYS A 14 12.53 20.97 -4.50
CA LYS A 14 13.38 21.63 -5.50
C LYS A 14 12.70 22.78 -6.22
N ILE A 15 11.41 22.66 -6.56
CA ILE A 15 10.68 23.62 -7.39
C ILE A 15 10.02 24.72 -6.55
N GLU A 16 9.37 24.35 -5.46
CA GLU A 16 8.65 25.29 -4.59
C GLU A 16 9.51 25.75 -3.40
N HIS A 17 10.75 25.25 -3.29
CA HIS A 17 11.66 25.52 -2.17
C HIS A 17 11.05 25.24 -0.78
N TRP A 18 10.05 24.37 -0.72
CA TRP A 18 9.43 23.95 0.53
C TRP A 18 10.40 23.13 1.37
N ARG A 19 10.24 23.17 2.68
CA ARG A 19 10.99 22.27 3.55
C ARG A 19 10.57 20.84 3.24
N ILE A 20 11.48 19.89 3.43
CA ILE A 20 11.22 18.47 3.15
C ILE A 20 9.96 17.98 3.88
N VAL A 21 9.73 18.46 5.11
CA VAL A 21 8.55 18.11 5.92
C VAL A 21 7.27 18.64 5.28
N ASP A 22 7.26 19.89 4.80
CA ASP A 22 6.09 20.53 4.18
C ASP A 22 5.77 19.87 2.82
N ALA A 23 6.81 19.56 2.04
CA ALA A 23 6.69 18.84 0.77
C ALA A 23 6.20 17.40 0.95
N LEU A 24 6.67 16.70 1.98
CA LEU A 24 6.21 15.36 2.33
C LEU A 24 4.76 15.40 2.79
N TYR A 25 4.43 16.36 3.66
CA TYR A 25 3.07 16.57 4.15
C TYR A 25 2.10 16.81 2.98
N PHE A 26 2.42 17.72 2.06
CA PHE A 26 1.60 17.97 0.87
C PHE A 26 1.44 16.69 0.03
N SER A 27 2.54 15.99 -0.26
CA SER A 27 2.51 14.76 -1.06
C SER A 27 1.62 13.67 -0.43
N VAL A 28 1.72 13.49 0.89
CA VAL A 28 0.88 12.52 1.63
C VAL A 28 -0.58 12.96 1.62
N MET A 29 -0.89 14.24 1.87
CA MET A 29 -2.26 14.75 1.88
C MET A 29 -2.94 14.65 0.52
N THR A 30 -2.21 14.93 -0.57
CA THR A 30 -2.71 14.75 -1.93
C THR A 30 -2.95 13.28 -2.24
N MET A 31 -2.03 12.38 -1.88
CA MET A 31 -2.18 10.94 -2.09
C MET A 31 -3.33 10.34 -1.29
N ALA A 32 -3.49 10.78 -0.03
CA ALA A 32 -4.60 10.37 0.84
C ALA A 32 -5.92 11.04 0.46
N THR A 33 -5.92 11.94 -0.54
CA THR A 33 -7.09 12.71 -1.00
C THR A 33 -7.75 13.58 0.08
N VAL A 34 -7.01 13.89 1.16
CA VAL A 34 -7.51 14.76 2.25
C VAL A 34 -7.52 16.22 1.79
N GLY A 35 -6.39 16.68 1.23
CA GLY A 35 -6.28 17.95 0.53
C GLY A 35 -6.75 19.18 1.32
N TYR A 36 -6.20 19.43 2.51
CA TYR A 36 -6.56 20.60 3.34
C TYR A 36 -6.35 21.94 2.63
N GLY A 37 -5.45 22.01 1.64
CA GLY A 37 -5.23 23.21 0.83
C GLY A 37 -4.41 24.29 1.55
N ASP A 38 -3.76 23.95 2.65
CA ASP A 38 -2.83 24.77 3.41
C ASP A 38 -1.50 25.00 2.67
N PHE A 39 -1.04 23.99 1.93
CA PHE A 39 0.05 24.12 0.98
C PHE A 39 -0.47 23.87 -0.44
N THR A 40 -0.17 24.78 -1.36
CA THR A 40 -0.59 24.67 -2.77
C THR A 40 0.54 25.06 -3.72
N PRO A 41 0.74 24.31 -4.81
CA PRO A 41 1.76 24.61 -5.82
C PRO A 41 1.55 26.01 -6.41
N THR A 42 2.57 26.87 -6.32
CA THR A 42 2.50 28.24 -6.85
C THR A 42 2.94 28.31 -8.30
N THR A 43 3.91 27.48 -8.70
CA THR A 43 4.47 27.45 -10.05
C THR A 43 3.60 26.65 -11.01
N ASP A 44 3.59 27.02 -12.30
CA ASP A 44 2.76 26.33 -13.30
C ASP A 44 3.25 24.90 -13.56
N ILE A 45 4.56 24.68 -13.46
CA ILE A 45 5.17 23.36 -13.61
C ILE A 45 4.72 22.43 -12.47
N SER A 46 4.70 22.92 -11.22
CA SER A 46 4.29 22.11 -10.08
C SER A 46 2.80 21.81 -10.08
N LYS A 47 1.95 22.72 -10.60
CA LYS A 47 0.52 22.44 -10.82
C LYS A 47 0.31 21.29 -11.81
N VAL A 48 0.96 21.33 -12.97
CA VAL A 48 0.87 20.24 -13.97
C VAL A 48 1.37 18.93 -13.40
N PHE A 49 2.50 18.95 -12.68
CA PHE A 49 3.02 17.79 -11.98
C PHE A 49 2.02 17.24 -10.95
N THR A 50 1.37 18.11 -10.16
CA THR A 50 0.37 17.74 -9.15
C THR A 50 -0.80 17.00 -9.79
N ILE A 51 -1.27 17.45 -10.95
CA ILE A 51 -2.36 16.80 -11.69
C ILE A 51 -1.96 15.37 -12.06
N ILE A 52 -0.80 15.19 -12.71
CA ILE A 52 -0.30 13.88 -13.12
C ILE A 52 -0.07 12.97 -11.91
N TYR A 53 0.55 13.52 -10.87
CA TYR A 53 0.82 12.82 -9.62
C TYR A 53 -0.47 12.29 -8.98
N THR A 54 -1.53 13.10 -8.94
CA THR A 54 -2.80 12.73 -8.31
C THR A 54 -3.42 11.50 -8.97
N PHE A 55 -3.42 11.42 -10.31
CA PHE A 55 -3.91 10.23 -11.02
C PHE A 55 -3.14 8.96 -10.67
N LEU A 56 -1.80 9.03 -10.64
CA LEU A 56 -0.94 7.89 -10.29
C LEU A 56 -1.07 7.49 -8.82
N ALA A 57 -1.24 8.50 -7.95
CA ALA A 57 -1.38 8.34 -6.51
C ALA A 57 -2.67 7.59 -6.17
N ILE A 58 -3.82 7.98 -6.74
CA ILE A 58 -5.12 7.34 -6.48
C ILE A 58 -5.08 5.84 -6.83
N GLY A 59 -4.60 5.47 -8.01
CA GLY A 59 -4.51 4.06 -8.43
C GLY A 59 -3.59 3.23 -7.51
N SER A 60 -2.47 3.81 -7.11
CA SER A 60 -1.54 3.18 -6.16
C SER A 60 -2.15 3.07 -4.75
N PHE A 61 -2.92 4.07 -4.31
CA PHE A 61 -3.54 4.12 -2.99
C PHE A 61 -4.63 3.05 -2.85
N VAL A 62 -5.50 2.89 -3.84
CA VAL A 62 -6.51 1.82 -3.87
C VAL A 62 -5.86 0.43 -3.81
N SER A 63 -4.80 0.22 -4.59
CA SER A 63 -4.07 -1.05 -4.62
C SER A 63 -3.39 -1.37 -3.29
N PHE A 64 -2.86 -0.35 -2.62
CA PHE A 64 -2.25 -0.48 -1.29
C PHE A 64 -3.29 -0.86 -0.24
N THR A 65 -4.43 -0.18 -0.21
CA THR A 65 -5.53 -0.48 0.71
C THR A 65 -6.06 -1.90 0.51
N ALA A 66 -6.23 -2.34 -0.74
CA ALA A 66 -6.63 -3.71 -1.03
C ALA A 66 -5.63 -4.75 -0.50
N LYS A 67 -4.33 -4.52 -0.67
CA LYS A 67 -3.28 -5.40 -0.10
C LYS A 67 -3.26 -5.38 1.42
N CYS A 68 -3.46 -4.22 2.05
CA CYS A 68 -3.57 -4.13 3.51
C CYS A 68 -4.75 -4.97 4.04
N VAL A 69 -5.89 -4.92 3.36
CA VAL A 69 -7.07 -5.74 3.70
C VAL A 69 -6.77 -7.23 3.51
N GLN A 70 -6.13 -7.62 2.40
CA GLN A 70 -5.74 -9.01 2.17
C GLN A 70 -4.77 -9.52 3.23
N MET A 71 -3.77 -8.73 3.61
CA MET A 71 -2.83 -9.09 4.68
C MET A 71 -3.56 -9.30 6.02
N MET A 72 -4.55 -8.48 6.33
CA MET A 72 -5.39 -8.66 7.52
C MET A 72 -6.22 -9.94 7.43
N LEU A 73 -6.86 -10.20 6.30
CA LEU A 73 -7.67 -11.41 6.09
C LEU A 73 -6.81 -12.68 6.10
N GLU A 74 -5.61 -12.66 5.52
CA GLU A 74 -4.67 -13.77 5.52
C GLU A 74 -4.18 -14.10 6.94
N ASN A 75 -3.94 -13.09 7.78
CA ASN A 75 -3.62 -13.30 9.19
C ASN A 75 -4.76 -14.02 9.95
N HIS A 76 -6.03 -13.76 9.58
CA HIS A 76 -7.18 -14.48 10.12
C HIS A 76 -7.39 -15.87 9.49
N GLN A 77 -6.99 -16.07 8.23
CA GLN A 77 -7.06 -17.37 7.55
C GLN A 77 -5.96 -18.33 8.00
N GLN A 78 -4.74 -17.84 8.29
CA GLN A 78 -3.66 -18.67 8.82
C GLN A 78 -4.01 -19.31 10.17
N LYS A 79 -4.77 -18.61 11.02
CA LYS A 79 -5.27 -19.20 12.27
C LYS A 79 -6.27 -20.34 12.03
N LYS A 80 -6.98 -20.37 10.91
CA LYS A 80 -7.91 -21.47 10.54
C LYS A 80 -7.24 -22.60 9.74
N LYS A 81 -6.12 -22.33 9.05
CA LYS A 81 -5.37 -23.29 8.21
C LYS A 81 -4.30 -24.12 8.93
N LYS A 82 -4.23 -24.10 10.27
CA LYS A 82 -3.52 -25.14 11.05
C LYS A 82 -4.52 -26.24 11.47
N PRO A 83 -4.89 -27.19 10.59
CA PRO A 83 -5.52 -28.41 11.06
C PRO A 83 -4.50 -29.20 11.88
N GLY A 84 -4.95 -29.77 12.99
CA GLY A 84 -4.15 -30.70 13.76
C GLY A 84 -3.60 -31.80 12.86
N ASN A 85 -2.29 -32.00 12.95
CA ASN A 85 -1.60 -33.21 12.54
C ASN A 85 -2.29 -34.40 13.21
N ASN A 86 -3.17 -35.14 12.50
CA ASN A 86 -3.67 -36.47 12.85
C ASN A 86 -4.49 -37.05 11.69
N HIS A 87 -3.80 -37.51 10.64
CA HIS A 87 -4.30 -38.62 9.83
C HIS A 87 -3.13 -39.34 9.15
N HIS A 88 -2.47 -40.20 9.91
CA HIS A 88 -1.87 -41.42 9.38
C HIS A 88 -2.82 -42.56 9.76
N PRO A 89 -3.66 -43.08 8.86
CA PRO A 89 -4.23 -44.41 9.05
C PRO A 89 -3.14 -45.43 8.71
N VAL A 90 -2.92 -46.30 9.69
CA VAL A 90 -2.03 -47.45 9.70
C VAL A 90 -2.25 -48.34 8.48
N ILE A 91 -1.15 -48.77 7.87
CA ILE A 91 -1.11 -49.79 6.81
C ILE A 91 -1.61 -51.10 7.43
N ASN A 92 -2.86 -51.49 7.20
CA ASN A 92 -3.32 -52.85 7.48
C ASN A 92 -2.88 -53.74 6.32
N ASN A 93 -1.71 -54.36 6.49
CA ASN A 93 -1.42 -55.64 5.86
C ASN A 93 -1.53 -56.72 6.94
N GLN A 94 -2.31 -57.76 6.62
CA GLN A 94 -2.23 -59.13 7.12
C GLN A 94 -3.09 -59.52 8.34
N THR A 95 -4.29 -60.04 8.03
CA THR A 95 -5.04 -61.21 8.58
C THR A 95 -6.46 -61.02 8.04
N ASP A 96 -6.98 -61.73 7.04
CA ASP A 96 -6.95 -63.17 6.81
C ASP A 96 -7.13 -63.50 5.31
N GLN A 97 -6.32 -64.42 4.80
CA GLN A 97 -6.49 -65.18 3.55
C GLN A 97 -7.17 -66.53 3.90
N PRO A 98 -7.71 -67.25 2.91
CA PRO A 98 -9.11 -67.71 2.78
C PRO A 98 -9.59 -68.82 3.72
#